data_AF-A0A974BA70-F1
#
_entry.id   AF-A0A974BA70-F1
#
_cell.length_a   1.000
_cell.length_b   1.000
_cell.length_c   1.000
_cell.angle_alpha   90.00
_cell.angle_beta   90.00
_cell.angle_gamma   90.00
#
_symmetry.space_group_name_H-M   'P 1'
#
loop_
_entity.id
_entity.type
_entity.pdbx_description
1 polymer ?
#
loop_
_entity_poly.entity_id
_entity_poly.type
_entity_poly.pdbx_seq_one_letter_code
_entity_poly.pdbx_strand_id
1 'polypeptide(L)'
;CLVCFPGGKALPLHWPPTSSQQYMPAPSPPACQPCRLPARPHLRPAKVCQAGDAYTREKFKPQPTRDLEKEKQRLQNILATGKDEVEDVKQVLVQRKEEDMPEPDRFEELVNEIQERRDFLAQMEALGEGKEYQGIVLTEISQKMHEMEIIDKKRSEEIRKIMTKDLPGGKKSDLQD
;
A
#
# COMPACT_ATOMS: atom_id res chain seq x y z
N CYS A 1 -38.31 -15.91 -2.97
CA CYS A 1 -38.25 -15.44 -1.57
C CYS A 1 -36.87 -14.83 -1.32
N LEU A 2 -36.79 -13.51 -1.26
CA LEU A 2 -35.57 -12.77 -0.90
C LEU A 2 -35.46 -12.76 0.62
N VAL A 3 -34.35 -13.28 1.14
CA VAL A 3 -34.04 -13.31 2.57
C VAL A 3 -33.37 -11.99 2.93
N CYS A 4 -34.04 -11.16 3.72
CA CYS A 4 -33.48 -9.92 4.26
C CYS A 4 -32.61 -10.23 5.48
N PHE A 5 -31.36 -9.76 5.48
CA PHE A 5 -30.51 -9.70 6.66
C PHE A 5 -30.92 -8.52 7.57
N PRO A 6 -31.16 -8.70 8.88
CA PRO A 6 -31.40 -7.59 9.79
C PRO A 6 -30.07 -7.17 10.42
N GLY A 7 -29.40 -6.17 9.85
CA GLY A 7 -28.05 -5.81 10.37
C GLY A 7 -27.57 -4.38 10.19
N GLY A 8 -28.32 -3.48 9.55
CA GLY A 8 -27.95 -2.07 9.44
C GLY A 8 -28.89 -1.19 10.24
N LYS A 9 -28.47 -0.62 11.36
CA LYS A 9 -29.21 0.50 11.97
C LYS A 9 -28.86 1.78 11.21
N ALA A 10 -29.88 2.46 10.68
CA ALA A 10 -29.73 3.78 10.10
C ALA A 10 -29.27 4.79 11.17
N LEU A 11 -28.38 5.72 10.78
CA LEU A 11 -27.95 6.83 11.63
C LEU A 11 -29.16 7.65 12.10
N PRO A 12 -29.18 8.14 13.35
CA PRO A 12 -30.28 8.96 13.85
C PRO A 12 -30.43 10.21 13.00
N LEU A 13 -31.62 10.42 12.42
CA LEU A 13 -31.93 11.61 11.61
C LEU A 13 -32.12 12.89 12.44
N HIS A 14 -32.11 12.78 13.77
CA HIS A 14 -32.36 13.87 14.68
C HIS A 14 -31.31 13.92 15.79
N TRP A 15 -30.61 15.05 15.85
CA TRP A 15 -29.75 15.44 16.96
C TRP A 15 -30.61 16.09 18.04
N PRO A 16 -30.41 15.79 19.34
CA PRO A 16 -31.09 16.55 20.38
C PRO A 16 -30.67 18.02 20.27
N PRO A 17 -31.61 18.98 20.37
CA PRO A 17 -31.25 20.40 20.42
C PRO A 17 -30.24 20.57 21.55
N THR A 18 -29.11 21.17 21.25
CA THR A 18 -28.11 21.52 22.26
C THR A 18 -28.84 22.20 23.40
N SER A 19 -28.72 21.65 24.61
CA SER A 19 -29.24 22.23 25.85
C SER A 19 -28.65 23.63 26.00
N SER A 20 -29.34 24.62 25.43
CA SER A 20 -29.04 26.02 25.58
C SER A 20 -29.77 26.47 26.82
N GLN A 21 -29.01 26.61 27.89
CA GLN A 21 -29.35 27.32 29.11
C GLN A 21 -30.30 28.49 28.81
N GLN A 22 -31.48 28.48 29.39
CA GLN A 22 -32.43 29.59 29.28
C GLN A 22 -31.79 30.81 29.95
N TYR A 23 -31.26 31.72 29.15
CA TYR A 23 -30.91 33.05 29.63
C TYR A 23 -32.22 33.82 29.87
N MET A 24 -32.47 34.15 31.14
CA MET A 24 -33.46 35.16 31.50
C MET A 24 -33.07 36.50 30.85
N PRO A 25 -34.01 37.28 30.30
CA PRO A 25 -33.69 38.60 29.79
C PRO A 25 -33.34 39.52 30.96
N ALA A 26 -32.15 40.12 30.92
CA ALA A 26 -31.78 41.21 31.81
C ALA A 26 -32.68 42.44 31.52
N PRO A 27 -33.01 43.27 32.53
CA PRO A 27 -33.80 44.47 32.33
C PRO A 27 -33.04 45.46 31.41
N SER A 28 -33.74 46.02 30.43
CA SER A 28 -33.19 46.99 29.48
C SER A 28 -32.83 48.31 30.17
N PRO A 29 -31.73 48.99 29.76
CA PRO A 29 -31.44 50.33 30.25
C PRO A 29 -32.44 51.35 29.69
N PRO A 30 -32.62 52.51 30.35
CA PRO A 30 -33.54 53.55 29.88
C PRO A 30 -33.14 54.05 28.50
N ALA A 31 -34.15 54.28 27.65
CA ALA A 31 -33.97 54.71 26.26
C ALA A 31 -33.15 56.01 26.19
N CYS A 32 -31.90 55.90 25.73
CA CYS A 32 -31.13 57.05 25.28
C CYS A 32 -31.72 57.56 23.96
N GLN A 33 -32.04 58.85 23.90
CA GLN A 33 -32.52 59.46 22.67
C GLN A 33 -31.48 59.32 21.55
N PRO A 34 -31.85 58.90 20.33
CA PRO A 34 -30.92 58.80 19.23
C PRO A 34 -30.51 60.19 18.77
N CYS A 35 -29.27 60.58 19.03
CA CYS A 35 -28.62 61.70 18.36
C CYS A 35 -28.56 61.39 16.86
N ARG A 36 -29.41 62.06 16.06
CA ARG A 36 -29.38 61.97 14.60
C ARG A 36 -28.21 62.79 14.05
N LEU A 37 -27.01 62.21 14.07
CA LEU A 37 -25.94 62.66 13.18
C LEU A 37 -26.19 62.03 11.80
N PRO A 38 -25.95 62.75 10.69
CA PRO A 38 -26.00 62.14 9.37
C PRO A 38 -24.98 61.02 9.34
N ALA A 39 -25.45 59.78 9.17
CA ALA A 39 -24.60 58.61 9.05
C ALA A 39 -23.77 58.80 7.78
N ARG A 40 -22.51 59.24 7.94
CA ARG A 40 -21.55 59.16 6.85
C ARG A 40 -21.43 57.67 6.53
N PRO A 41 -21.56 57.26 5.26
CA PRO A 41 -21.26 55.89 4.90
C PRO A 41 -19.80 55.62 5.28
N HIS A 42 -19.58 54.83 6.33
CA HIS A 42 -18.24 54.42 6.76
C HIS A 42 -17.59 53.46 5.75
N LEU A 43 -18.36 53.00 4.76
CA LEU A 43 -17.93 52.06 3.73
C LEU A 43 -17.52 52.79 2.46
N ARG A 44 -16.41 52.37 1.87
CA ARG A 44 -15.98 52.85 0.56
C ARG A 44 -16.95 52.36 -0.53
N PRO A 45 -17.32 53.22 -1.51
CA PRO A 45 -18.13 52.79 -2.65
C PRO A 45 -17.46 51.65 -3.44
N ALA A 46 -18.26 50.72 -3.95
CA ALA A 46 -17.77 49.54 -4.65
C ALA A 46 -16.78 49.85 -5.80
N LYS A 47 -17.00 50.96 -6.52
CA LYS A 47 -16.09 51.42 -7.59
C LYS A 47 -14.70 51.76 -7.09
N VAL A 48 -14.57 52.28 -5.87
CA VAL A 48 -13.28 52.61 -5.24
C VAL A 48 -12.59 51.34 -4.74
N CYS A 49 -13.35 50.37 -4.23
CA CYS A 49 -12.78 49.08 -3.85
C CYS A 49 -12.26 48.31 -5.06
N GLN A 50 -12.98 48.39 -6.19
CA GLN A 50 -12.60 47.79 -7.48
C GLN A 50 -11.55 48.61 -8.25
N ALA A 51 -11.24 49.83 -7.82
CA ALA A 51 -10.29 50.68 -8.51
C ALA A 51 -8.87 50.15 -8.25
N GLY A 52 -8.25 49.61 -9.30
CA GLY A 52 -6.91 49.03 -9.28
C GLY A 52 -6.88 47.63 -9.86
N ASP A 53 -5.74 46.98 -9.72
CA ASP A 53 -5.48 45.61 -10.12
C ASP A 53 -5.59 44.62 -8.95
N ALA A 54 -6.09 45.05 -7.78
CA ALA A 54 -6.20 44.22 -6.57
C ALA A 54 -7.01 42.93 -6.74
N TYR A 55 -7.94 42.90 -7.71
CA TYR A 55 -8.72 41.71 -8.06
C TYR A 55 -8.19 40.98 -9.32
N THR A 56 -7.14 41.50 -9.93
CA THR A 56 -6.51 40.89 -11.10
C THR A 56 -5.54 39.82 -10.62
N ARG A 57 -5.78 38.57 -11.01
CA ARG A 57 -4.88 37.46 -10.70
C ARG A 57 -3.57 37.62 -11.46
N GLU A 58 -2.44 37.48 -10.77
CA GLU A 58 -1.13 37.44 -11.42
C GLU A 58 -1.08 36.35 -12.49
N LYS A 59 -0.50 36.70 -13.65
CA LYS A 59 -0.28 35.73 -14.72
C LYS A 59 0.92 34.86 -14.36
N PHE A 60 0.75 33.54 -14.48
CA PHE A 60 1.85 32.60 -14.33
C PHE A 60 3.00 32.95 -15.29
N LYS A 61 4.20 33.13 -14.74
CA LYS A 61 5.43 33.29 -15.51
C LYS A 61 6.28 32.04 -15.28
N PRO A 62 6.39 31.12 -16.26
CA PRO A 62 7.25 29.96 -16.11
C PRO A 62 8.69 30.42 -15.88
N GLN A 63 9.32 29.90 -14.84
CA GLN A 63 10.75 30.07 -14.60
C GLN A 63 11.55 29.19 -15.58
N PRO A 64 12.80 29.54 -15.89
CA PRO A 64 13.70 28.64 -16.61
C PRO A 64 13.73 27.27 -15.91
N THR A 65 13.25 26.25 -16.62
CA THR A 65 13.22 24.89 -16.08
C THR A 65 14.66 24.39 -15.97
N ARG A 66 15.07 24.00 -14.76
CA ARG A 66 16.32 23.26 -14.57
C ARG A 66 16.19 21.92 -15.28
N ASP A 67 17.29 21.43 -15.83
CA ASP A 67 17.35 20.12 -16.47
C ASP A 67 17.02 19.03 -15.43
N LEU A 68 15.86 18.40 -15.58
CA LEU A 68 15.31 17.45 -14.61
C LEU A 68 16.21 16.23 -14.48
N GLU A 69 16.79 15.76 -15.59
CA GLU A 69 17.74 14.65 -15.61
C GLU A 69 18.99 14.97 -14.78
N LYS A 70 19.52 16.20 -14.88
CA LYS A 70 20.69 16.62 -14.08
C LYS A 70 20.37 16.71 -12.60
N GLU A 71 19.23 17.30 -12.24
CA GLU A 71 18.82 17.40 -10.83
C GLU A 71 18.53 16.01 -10.25
N LYS A 72 17.94 15.10 -11.03
CA LYS A 72 17.72 13.71 -10.62
C LYS A 72 19.06 13.00 -10.35
N GLN A 73 20.03 13.11 -11.25
CA GLN A 73 21.35 12.50 -11.07
C GLN A 73 22.07 13.09 -9.85
N ARG A 74 22.02 14.41 -9.70
CA ARG A 74 22.55 15.12 -8.53
C ARG A 74 22.00 14.58 -7.22
N LEU A 75 20.67 14.48 -7.12
CA LEU A 75 19.99 13.97 -5.92
C LEU A 75 20.31 12.49 -5.69
N GLN A 76 20.43 11.67 -6.73
CA GLN A 76 20.87 10.28 -6.60
C GLN A 76 22.27 10.18 -5.99
N ASN A 77 23.23 11.00 -6.45
CA ASN A 77 24.58 11.04 -5.90
C ASN A 77 24.60 11.46 -4.42
N ILE A 78 23.78 12.46 -4.07
CA ILE A 78 23.64 12.91 -2.68
C ILE A 78 23.04 11.83 -1.79
N LEU A 79 21.99 11.13 -2.22
CA LEU A 79 21.35 10.09 -1.42
C LEU A 79 22.23 8.84 -1.29
N ALA A 80 22.95 8.48 -2.35
CA ALA A 80 23.81 7.29 -2.36
C ALA A 80 25.14 7.51 -1.62
N THR A 81 25.79 8.67 -1.82
CA THR A 81 27.18 8.92 -1.39
C THR A 81 27.30 10.12 -0.44
N GLY A 82 26.25 10.93 -0.29
CA GLY A 82 26.27 12.14 0.54
C GLY A 82 26.99 13.33 -0.09
N LYS A 83 27.38 13.23 -1.36
CA LYS A 83 28.16 14.25 -2.08
C LYS A 83 27.43 14.75 -3.31
N ASP A 84 27.63 16.03 -3.61
CA ASP A 84 27.03 16.75 -4.75
C ASP A 84 27.91 16.72 -6.02
N GLU A 85 29.03 16.01 -5.96
CA GLU A 85 29.99 15.96 -7.06
C GLU A 85 29.48 15.01 -8.15
N VAL A 86 29.26 15.56 -9.34
CA VAL A 86 29.27 14.80 -10.61
C VAL A 86 30.72 14.42 -10.88
N GLU A 87 31.22 13.48 -10.09
CA GLU A 87 32.38 12.72 -10.52
C GLU A 87 31.97 12.07 -11.84
N ASP A 88 32.67 12.42 -12.93
CA ASP A 88 32.66 11.69 -14.20
C ASP A 88 33.32 10.34 -13.93
N VAL A 89 32.65 9.53 -13.09
CA VAL A 89 33.00 8.15 -12.86
C VAL A 89 32.62 7.49 -14.16
N LYS A 90 33.60 7.48 -15.10
CA LYS A 90 33.78 6.45 -16.12
C LYS A 90 33.04 5.25 -15.61
N GLN A 91 31.94 4.90 -16.29
CA GLN A 91 31.09 3.79 -15.94
C GLN A 91 32.00 2.57 -15.70
N VAL A 92 32.42 2.41 -14.45
CA VAL A 92 32.67 1.10 -13.91
C VAL A 92 31.25 0.60 -13.93
N LEU A 93 30.95 -0.09 -15.02
CA LEU A 93 29.99 -1.15 -15.11
C LEU A 93 30.31 -2.04 -13.91
N VAL A 94 29.89 -1.59 -12.72
CA VAL A 94 29.38 -2.46 -11.70
C VAL A 94 28.25 -3.08 -12.46
N GLN A 95 28.58 -4.20 -13.09
CA GLN A 95 27.67 -5.30 -13.23
C GLN A 95 27.01 -5.33 -11.87
N ARG A 96 25.83 -4.70 -11.79
CA ARG A 96 24.78 -5.23 -10.99
C ARG A 96 24.75 -6.66 -11.50
N LYS A 97 25.43 -7.55 -10.79
CA LYS A 97 24.78 -8.77 -10.42
C LYS A 97 23.43 -8.28 -9.89
N GLU A 98 22.47 -8.12 -10.80
CA GLU A 98 21.30 -8.95 -10.69
C GLU A 98 21.89 -10.29 -10.29
N GLU A 99 21.89 -10.54 -8.99
CA GLU A 99 21.55 -11.89 -8.57
C GLU A 99 20.32 -12.18 -9.42
N ASP A 100 20.58 -12.81 -10.55
CA ASP A 100 19.67 -13.70 -11.21
C ASP A 100 19.31 -14.66 -10.09
N MET A 101 18.34 -14.22 -9.28
CA MET A 101 17.73 -15.02 -8.26
C MET A 101 17.31 -16.23 -9.05
N PRO A 102 17.98 -17.39 -8.84
CA PRO A 102 17.65 -18.57 -9.61
C PRO A 102 16.14 -18.73 -9.49
N GLU A 103 15.46 -18.84 -10.62
CA GLU A 103 14.00 -18.93 -10.67
C GLU A 103 13.58 -19.91 -9.56
N PRO A 104 12.78 -19.45 -8.58
CA PRO A 104 12.56 -20.20 -7.37
C PRO A 104 12.07 -21.58 -7.75
N ASP A 105 12.72 -22.60 -7.17
CA ASP A 105 12.34 -23.97 -7.43
C ASP A 105 10.85 -24.13 -7.13
N ARG A 106 10.09 -24.81 -8.01
CA ARG A 106 8.64 -25.02 -7.85
C ARG A 106 8.27 -25.53 -6.45
N PHE A 107 9.16 -26.31 -5.84
CA PHE A 107 9.00 -26.77 -4.46
C PHE A 107 8.98 -25.62 -3.45
N GLU A 108 9.89 -24.66 -3.58
CA GLU A 108 10.00 -23.46 -2.74
C GLU A 108 8.79 -22.54 -2.92
N GLU A 109 8.32 -22.37 -4.16
CA GLU A 109 7.08 -21.63 -4.44
C GLU A 109 5.89 -22.23 -3.66
N LEU A 110 5.73 -23.56 -3.69
CA LEU A 110 4.64 -24.24 -2.97
C LEU A 110 4.73 -24.06 -1.46
N VAL A 111 5.94 -24.04 -0.89
CA VAL A 111 6.15 -23.74 0.54
C VAL A 111 5.67 -22.33 0.87
N ASN A 112 6.05 -21.35 0.07
CA ASN A 112 5.64 -19.96 0.24
C ASN A 112 4.12 -19.81 0.12
N GLU A 113 3.52 -20.39 -0.91
CA GLU A 113 2.07 -20.35 -1.11
C GLU A 113 1.32 -21.01 0.06
N ILE A 114 1.80 -22.14 0.61
CA ILE A 114 1.20 -22.75 1.81
C ILE A 114 1.28 -21.77 2.99
N GLN A 115 2.44 -21.14 3.20
CA GLN A 115 2.62 -20.19 4.30
C GLN A 115 1.67 -18.98 4.16
N GLU A 116 1.56 -18.40 2.97
CA GLU A 116 0.64 -17.30 2.68
C GLU A 116 -0.82 -17.68 2.99
N ARG A 117 -1.24 -18.91 2.65
CA ARG A 117 -2.59 -19.38 2.96
C ARG A 117 -2.82 -19.58 4.46
N ARG A 118 -1.81 -20.02 5.20
CA ARG A 118 -1.89 -20.10 6.67
C ARG A 118 -1.97 -18.72 7.30
N ASP A 119 -1.16 -17.78 6.83
CA ASP A 119 -1.14 -16.41 7.33
C ASP A 119 -2.46 -15.69 7.01
N PHE A 120 -3.02 -15.91 5.82
CA PHE A 120 -4.35 -15.43 5.47
C PHE A 120 -5.41 -15.95 6.45
N LEU A 121 -5.41 -17.25 6.76
CA LEU A 121 -6.37 -17.81 7.69
C LEU A 121 -6.20 -17.24 9.10
N ALA A 122 -4.96 -17.05 9.57
CA ALA A 122 -4.66 -16.41 10.84
C ALA A 122 -5.17 -14.96 10.89
N GLN A 123 -5.02 -14.20 9.80
CA GLN A 123 -5.56 -12.85 9.68
C GLN A 123 -7.10 -12.84 9.74
N MET A 124 -7.76 -13.76 9.03
CA MET A 124 -9.23 -13.87 9.07
C MET A 124 -9.75 -14.35 10.44
N GLU A 125 -9.02 -15.22 11.12
CA GLU A 125 -9.34 -15.66 12.48
C GLU A 125 -9.21 -14.52 13.49
N ALA A 126 -8.18 -13.67 13.37
CA ALA A 126 -8.02 -12.47 14.19
C ALA A 126 -9.18 -11.47 14.01
N LEU A 127 -9.81 -11.44 12.83
CA LEU A 127 -11.01 -10.65 12.53
C LEU A 127 -12.32 -11.36 12.96
N GLY A 128 -12.26 -12.62 13.40
CA GLY A 128 -13.41 -13.43 13.79
C GLY A 128 -14.15 -14.12 12.63
N GLU A 129 -13.68 -13.97 11.40
CA GLU A 129 -14.28 -14.53 10.17
C GLU A 129 -13.61 -15.83 9.69
N GLY A 130 -12.66 -16.38 10.45
CA GLY A 130 -11.87 -17.55 10.05
C GLY A 130 -12.70 -18.79 9.66
N LYS A 131 -13.88 -18.99 10.27
CA LYS A 131 -14.76 -20.13 10.01
C LYS A 131 -15.26 -20.20 8.56
N GLU A 132 -15.48 -19.04 7.94
CA GLU A 132 -15.98 -18.96 6.56
C GLU A 132 -14.92 -19.43 5.55
N TYR A 133 -13.65 -19.17 5.86
CA TYR A 133 -12.54 -19.46 4.96
C TYR A 133 -11.80 -20.77 5.28
N GLN A 134 -11.95 -21.30 6.49
CA GLN A 134 -11.20 -22.46 6.98
C GLN A 134 -11.28 -23.66 6.03
N GLY A 135 -12.48 -24.01 5.55
CA GLY A 135 -12.65 -25.15 4.64
C GLY A 135 -11.89 -24.98 3.33
N ILE A 136 -12.04 -23.82 2.70
CA ILE A 136 -11.41 -23.50 1.41
C ILE A 136 -9.89 -23.48 1.55
N VAL A 137 -9.38 -22.79 2.56
CA VAL A 137 -7.94 -22.70 2.83
C VAL A 137 -7.33 -24.07 3.08
N LEU A 138 -7.97 -24.92 3.89
CA LEU A 138 -7.46 -26.26 4.17
C LEU A 138 -7.42 -27.14 2.92
N THR A 139 -8.42 -27.03 2.03
CA THR A 139 -8.40 -27.76 0.75
C THR A 139 -7.27 -27.30 -0.15
N GLU A 140 -6.99 -26.00 -0.23
CA GLU A 140 -5.89 -25.46 -1.03
C GLU A 140 -4.52 -25.84 -0.46
N ILE A 141 -4.36 -25.80 0.87
CA ILE A 141 -3.14 -26.29 1.53
C ILE A 141 -2.93 -27.76 1.21
N SER A 142 -4.00 -28.57 1.29
CA SER A 142 -3.92 -30.00 0.98
C SER A 142 -3.55 -30.26 -0.49
N GLN A 143 -4.08 -29.45 -1.41
CA GLN A 143 -3.72 -29.52 -2.83
C GLN A 143 -2.22 -29.21 -3.05
N LYS A 144 -1.71 -28.14 -2.44
CA LYS A 144 -0.30 -27.74 -2.55
C LYS A 144 0.64 -28.77 -1.92
N MET A 145 0.27 -29.32 -0.77
CA MET A 145 0.99 -30.43 -0.12
C MET A 145 1.09 -31.65 -1.03
N HIS A 146 0.00 -32.01 -1.72
CA HIS A 146 0.02 -33.14 -2.64
C HIS A 146 0.94 -32.90 -3.86
N GLU A 147 0.93 -31.68 -4.41
CA GLU A 147 1.86 -31.30 -5.49
C GLU A 147 3.32 -31.43 -5.05
N MET A 148 3.62 -30.99 -3.83
CA MET A 148 4.93 -31.11 -3.20
C MET A 148 5.38 -32.58 -3.06
N GLU A 149 4.49 -33.47 -2.60
CA GLU A 149 4.77 -34.90 -2.51
C GLU A 149 5.08 -35.54 -3.87
N ILE A 150 4.39 -35.12 -4.93
CA ILE A 150 4.64 -35.61 -6.29
C ILE A 150 6.04 -35.21 -6.75
N ILE A 151 6.42 -33.95 -6.52
CA ILE A 151 7.76 -33.43 -6.87
C ILE A 151 8.84 -34.22 -6.12
N ASP A 152 8.67 -34.42 -4.82
CA ASP A 152 9.64 -35.14 -3.98
C ASP A 152 9.81 -36.61 -4.41
N LYS A 153 8.71 -37.29 -4.74
CA LYS A 153 8.75 -38.66 -5.29
C LYS A 153 9.53 -38.74 -6.59
N LYS A 154 9.29 -37.82 -7.53
CA LYS A 154 10.02 -37.77 -8.82
C LYS A 154 11.51 -37.56 -8.63
N ARG A 155 11.90 -36.60 -7.79
CA ARG A 155 13.31 -36.33 -7.47
C ARG A 155 13.99 -37.54 -6.83
N SER A 156 13.31 -38.18 -5.89
CA SER A 156 13.80 -39.39 -5.23
C SER A 156 14.01 -40.54 -6.23
N GLU A 157 13.11 -40.71 -7.20
CA GLU A 157 13.26 -41.70 -8.27
C GLU A 157 14.45 -41.41 -9.20
N GLU A 158 14.63 -40.14 -9.57
CA GLU A 158 15.77 -39.71 -10.40
C GLU A 158 17.10 -39.97 -9.70
N ILE A 159 17.21 -39.62 -8.42
CA ILE A 159 18.39 -39.87 -7.60
C ILE A 159 18.68 -41.38 -7.52
N ARG A 160 17.66 -42.21 -7.22
CA ARG A 160 17.81 -43.68 -7.20
C ARG A 160 18.29 -44.22 -8.55
N LYS A 161 17.79 -43.69 -9.66
CA LYS A 161 18.18 -44.09 -11.03
C LYS A 161 19.63 -43.72 -11.35
N ILE A 162 20.13 -42.60 -10.85
CA ILE A 162 21.53 -42.20 -11.01
C ILE A 162 22.43 -43.14 -10.19
N MET A 163 22.13 -43.33 -8.90
CA MET A 163 22.91 -44.20 -8.01
C MET A 163 23.06 -45.64 -8.53
N THR A 164 22.01 -46.18 -9.16
CA THR A 164 22.02 -47.54 -9.72
C THR A 164 22.81 -47.67 -11.03
N LYS A 165 22.98 -46.60 -11.79
CA LYS A 165 23.79 -46.58 -13.02
C LYS A 165 25.29 -46.52 -12.73
N ASP A 166 25.66 -45.91 -11.61
CA ASP A 166 27.06 -45.74 -11.21
C ASP A 166 27.65 -46.98 -10.52
N LEU A 167 26.88 -48.06 -10.37
CA LEU A 167 27.35 -49.38 -9.92
C LEU A 167 27.77 -50.24 -11.13
N PRO A 168 29.07 -50.35 -11.48
CA PRO A 168 29.51 -51.29 -12.49
C PRO A 168 29.31 -52.71 -11.95
N GLY A 169 28.39 -53.45 -12.58
CA GLY A 169 28.13 -54.85 -12.27
C GLY A 169 29.42 -55.68 -12.33
N GLY A 170 29.83 -56.20 -11.17
CA GLY A 170 30.86 -57.21 -11.05
C GLY A 170 30.52 -58.39 -11.96
N LYS A 171 31.44 -58.68 -12.88
CA LYS A 171 31.34 -59.78 -13.84
C LYS A 171 31.30 -61.11 -13.07
N LYS A 172 30.44 -62.01 -13.55
CA LYS A 172 30.30 -63.41 -13.16
C LYS A 172 31.66 -64.12 -13.09
N SER A 173 31.85 -64.94 -12.07
CA SER A 173 32.65 -66.15 -12.20
C SER A 173 31.74 -67.34 -11.93
N ASP A 174 31.34 -67.99 -13.01
CA ASP A 174 30.75 -69.32 -13.01
C ASP A 174 31.69 -70.28 -12.25
N LEU A 175 31.19 -70.95 -11.22
CA LEU A 175 31.85 -72.10 -10.64
C LEU A 175 30.95 -73.31 -10.90
N GLN A 176 31.37 -74.08 -11.88
CA GLN A 176 30.81 -75.36 -12.31
C GLN A 176 31.58 -76.44 -11.55
N ASP A 177 30.89 -77.23 -10.72
CA ASP A 177 31.30 -78.58 -10.29
C ASP A 177 30.02 -79.43 -10.18
#